data_AF-A0A1F6ATC8-F1
#
_entry.id   AF-A0A1F6ATC8-F1
#
_cell.length_a   1.000
_cell.length_b   1.000
_cell.length_c   1.000
_cell.angle_alpha   90.00
_cell.angle_beta   90.00
_cell.angle_gamma   90.00
#
_symmetry.space_group_name_H-M   'P 1'
#
loop_
_entity.id
_entity.type
_entity.pdbx_description
1 polymer ?
#
loop_
_entity_poly.entity_id
_entity_poly.type
_entity_poly.pdbx_seq_one_letter_code
_entity_poly.pdbx_strand_id
1 'polypeptide(L)'
;MARAEYKLVKSAPLHTPDASLPPGDHRFYTQKDVWYDNNGPYIAITLENATVKLYGMNVPKDQPDNPQATIFRVDVSTPELFKPAARVLARMILQSDPDALVTPRSSKSELCIQRAVALANRMRQQQGKAPVPLFQLLGATPDQGLPNIPEEDITTYRSIVQEKVMAVNPHDKEALKGMNGKRIAAIDDGISEGGTLQAMQTTLNRLLELNPQREIPAIFLFREVALIDDHAPEDVPLPSPTIQYAFTIPALIPPIPQFTQPQS
;
A
#
# COMPACT_ATOMS: atom_id res chain seq x y z
N MET A 1 28.51 -2.80 35.50
CA MET A 1 27.57 -3.05 34.40
C MET A 1 27.05 -1.70 33.93
N ALA A 2 27.52 -1.21 32.79
CA ALA A 2 27.07 0.08 32.25
C ALA A 2 25.72 -0.12 31.53
N ARG A 3 24.70 0.62 31.95
CA ARG A 3 23.44 0.75 31.21
C ARG A 3 23.67 1.78 30.10
N ALA A 4 23.46 1.39 28.85
CA ALA A 4 23.43 2.34 27.74
C ALA A 4 22.12 3.13 27.81
N GLU A 5 22.25 4.45 27.96
CA GLU A 5 21.15 5.40 27.77
C GLU A 5 21.05 5.76 26.29
N TYR A 6 19.86 5.63 25.70
CA TYR A 6 19.62 5.99 24.30
C TYR A 6 18.99 7.38 24.23
N LYS A 7 19.62 8.29 23.47
CA LYS A 7 19.07 9.61 23.13
C LYS A 7 18.29 9.54 21.83
N LEU A 8 17.08 10.08 21.85
CA LEU A 8 16.25 10.32 20.69
C LEU A 8 16.95 11.34 19.76
N VAL A 9 17.48 10.89 18.62
CA VAL A 9 17.91 11.80 17.56
C VAL A 9 16.67 12.10 16.72
N LYS A 10 16.33 13.39 16.61
CA LYS A 10 15.20 13.88 15.83
C LYS A 10 15.23 13.28 14.43
N SER A 11 14.32 12.35 14.15
CA SER A 11 13.83 12.14 12.79
C SER A 11 13.26 13.47 12.29
N ALA A 12 13.33 13.71 10.98
CA ALA A 12 12.45 14.69 10.36
C ALA A 12 11.03 14.46 10.92
N PRO A 13 10.25 15.51 11.24
CA PRO A 13 8.90 15.32 11.73
C PRO A 13 8.09 14.61 10.64
N LEU A 14 8.08 13.28 10.67
CA LEU A 14 6.96 12.50 10.21
C LEU A 14 5.86 12.95 11.15
N HIS A 15 4.91 13.70 10.61
CA HIS A 15 3.69 14.05 11.30
C HIS A 15 3.28 12.83 12.12
N THR A 16 3.17 13.03 13.43
CA THR A 16 2.33 12.19 14.29
C THR A 16 1.14 11.77 13.46
N PRO A 17 0.83 10.46 13.34
CA PRO A 17 -0.29 10.01 12.54
C PRO A 17 -1.46 10.90 12.91
N ASP A 18 -1.91 11.66 11.92
CA ASP A 18 -3.03 12.56 12.09
C ASP A 18 -4.16 11.72 12.68
N ALA A 19 -4.84 12.26 13.69
CA ALA A 19 -5.97 11.60 14.35
C ALA A 19 -7.16 11.38 13.40
N SER A 20 -6.96 11.63 12.10
CA SER A 20 -7.84 11.43 10.97
C SER A 20 -7.69 10.07 10.28
N LEU A 21 -6.73 9.21 10.67
CA LEU A 21 -6.75 7.82 10.22
C LEU A 21 -8.09 7.18 10.63
N PRO A 22 -8.83 6.57 9.68
CA PRO A 22 -10.08 5.91 10.00
C PRO A 22 -9.91 4.95 11.18
N PRO A 23 -10.87 4.84 12.12
CA PRO A 23 -10.76 3.90 13.23
C PRO A 23 -10.47 2.52 12.66
N GLY A 24 -9.24 2.06 12.90
CA GLY A 24 -8.66 0.83 12.43
C GLY A 24 -7.86 0.19 13.54
N ASP A 25 -7.93 -1.14 13.66
CA ASP A 25 -7.00 -1.90 14.48
C ASP A 25 -5.61 -1.78 13.86
N HIS A 26 -4.90 -0.74 14.27
CA HIS A 26 -3.50 -0.53 13.94
C HIS A 26 -2.65 -1.44 14.80
N ARG A 27 -2.21 -2.56 14.24
CA ARG A 27 -1.17 -3.37 14.87
C ARG A 27 0.20 -2.84 14.45
N PHE A 28 1.14 -2.85 15.39
CA PHE A 28 2.54 -2.61 15.10
C PHE A 28 3.32 -3.89 15.38
N TYR A 29 4.02 -4.40 14.36
CA TYR A 29 4.99 -5.47 14.57
C TYR A 29 6.37 -4.87 14.82
N THR A 30 7.16 -5.58 15.59
CA THR A 30 8.52 -5.25 15.97
C THR A 30 9.39 -6.49 15.79
N GLN A 31 10.70 -6.39 16.07
CA GLN A 31 11.58 -7.57 16.07
C GLN A 31 11.08 -8.68 17.01
N LYS A 32 10.34 -8.35 18.08
CA LYS A 32 9.76 -9.32 19.02
C LYS A 32 8.64 -10.16 18.40
N ASP A 33 8.06 -9.69 17.30
CA ASP A 33 6.97 -10.36 16.58
C ASP A 33 7.50 -11.27 15.45
N VAL A 34 8.82 -11.33 15.26
CA VAL A 34 9.48 -12.20 14.28
C VAL A 34 9.69 -13.58 14.89
N TRP A 35 9.15 -14.59 14.22
CA TRP A 35 9.29 -16.00 14.55
C TRP A 35 10.22 -16.68 13.55
N TYR A 36 10.71 -17.86 13.88
CA TYR A 36 11.58 -18.65 13.00
C TYR A 36 11.01 -20.06 12.83
N ASP A 37 10.98 -20.54 11.60
CA ASP A 37 10.80 -21.96 11.30
C ASP A 37 11.78 -22.42 10.21
N ASN A 38 11.58 -23.63 9.68
CA ASN A 38 12.48 -24.22 8.67
C ASN A 38 12.59 -23.41 7.37
N ASN A 39 11.69 -22.45 7.11
CA ASN A 39 11.72 -21.56 5.95
C ASN A 39 12.35 -20.19 6.25
N GLY A 40 12.81 -19.94 7.48
CA GLY A 40 13.44 -18.70 7.90
C GLY A 40 12.57 -17.81 8.80
N PRO A 41 12.92 -16.52 8.93
CA PRO A 41 12.15 -15.58 9.75
C PRO A 41 10.77 -15.33 9.12
N TYR A 42 9.74 -15.25 9.94
CA TYR A 42 8.39 -14.90 9.51
C TYR A 42 7.65 -14.05 10.53
N ILE A 43 6.66 -13.29 10.05
CA ILE A 43 5.66 -12.61 10.88
C ILE A 43 4.30 -13.25 10.62
N ALA A 44 3.56 -13.60 11.68
CA ALA A 44 2.19 -14.07 11.55
C ALA A 44 1.23 -12.87 11.54
N ILE A 45 0.61 -12.60 10.41
CA ILE A 45 -0.43 -11.57 10.28
C ILE A 45 -1.81 -12.21 10.33
N THR A 46 -2.78 -11.52 10.93
CA THR A 46 -4.18 -11.95 10.89
C THR A 46 -5.02 -10.89 10.22
N LEU A 47 -5.80 -11.30 9.22
CA LEU A 47 -6.75 -10.47 8.51
C LEU A 47 -8.13 -11.12 8.59
N GLU A 48 -9.06 -10.45 9.28
CA GLU A 48 -10.34 -11.03 9.69
C GLU A 48 -10.13 -12.34 10.47
N ASN A 49 -10.52 -13.48 9.89
CA ASN A 49 -10.40 -14.82 10.46
C ASN A 49 -9.29 -15.67 9.80
N ALA A 50 -8.45 -15.07 8.97
CA ALA A 50 -7.34 -15.75 8.31
C ALA A 50 -6.00 -15.31 8.89
N THR A 51 -5.19 -16.26 9.33
CA THR A 51 -3.80 -16.03 9.78
C THR A 51 -2.83 -16.57 8.75
N VAL A 52 -1.86 -15.75 8.32
CA VAL A 52 -0.83 -16.13 7.36
C VAL A 52 0.56 -15.76 7.87
N LYS A 53 1.52 -16.63 7.58
CA LYS A 53 2.94 -16.38 7.78
C LYS A 53 3.50 -15.59 6.60
N LEU A 54 4.03 -14.40 6.86
CA LEU A 54 4.82 -13.63 5.92
C LEU A 54 6.29 -13.97 6.14
N TYR A 55 6.94 -14.61 5.18
CA TYR A 55 8.36 -14.92 5.28
C TYR A 55 9.21 -13.72 4.87
N GLY A 56 10.31 -13.51 5.59
CA GLY A 56 11.26 -12.45 5.31
C GLY A 56 12.05 -12.75 4.04
N MET A 57 12.14 -11.78 3.14
CA MET A 57 12.98 -11.83 1.95
C MET A 57 14.17 -10.91 2.14
N ASN A 58 15.37 -11.43 1.88
CA ASN A 58 16.58 -10.61 1.86
C ASN A 58 16.56 -9.70 0.62
N VAL A 59 16.76 -8.40 0.83
CA VAL A 59 17.05 -7.46 -0.26
C VAL A 59 18.52 -7.65 -0.67
N PRO A 60 18.81 -7.90 -1.96
CA PRO A 60 20.19 -8.09 -2.43
C PRO A 60 21.11 -6.90 -2.10
N LYS A 61 22.40 -7.21 -1.86
CA LYS A 61 23.48 -6.28 -1.46
C LYS A 61 24.08 -5.45 -2.61
N ASP A 62 23.54 -5.56 -3.81
CA ASP A 62 24.06 -4.90 -5.01
C ASP A 62 23.88 -3.37 -4.99
N GLN A 63 23.28 -2.81 -3.94
CA GLN A 63 23.23 -1.37 -3.69
C GLN A 63 24.21 -0.98 -2.57
N PRO A 64 25.20 -0.10 -2.84
CA PRO A 64 26.29 0.23 -1.92
C PRO A 64 25.84 0.88 -0.59
N ASP A 65 24.59 1.37 -0.51
CA ASP A 65 24.05 2.08 0.65
C ASP A 65 22.97 1.29 1.41
N ASN A 66 22.69 0.03 1.05
CA ASN A 66 21.63 -0.75 1.69
C ASN A 66 22.23 -1.84 2.60
N PRO A 67 22.21 -1.67 3.94
CA PRO A 67 22.55 -2.77 4.84
C PRO A 67 21.63 -3.95 4.55
N GLN A 68 22.09 -5.18 4.80
CA GLN A 68 21.29 -6.37 4.51
C GLN A 68 19.93 -6.26 5.20
N ALA A 69 18.90 -6.01 4.40
CA ALA A 69 17.55 -5.74 4.87
C ALA A 69 16.66 -6.96 4.64
N THR A 70 15.88 -7.33 5.65
CA THR A 70 14.82 -8.34 5.51
C THR A 70 13.48 -7.62 5.35
N ILE A 71 12.79 -7.84 4.23
CA ILE A 71 11.45 -7.30 3.98
C ILE A 71 10.44 -8.43 4.09
N PHE A 72 9.40 -8.24 4.90
CA PHE A 72 8.22 -9.10 4.91
C PHE A 72 7.19 -8.52 3.94
N ARG A 73 7.20 -9.04 2.71
CA ARG A 73 6.25 -8.63 1.68
C ARG A 73 4.97 -9.42 1.81
N VAL A 74 3.84 -8.74 1.70
CA VAL A 74 2.55 -9.45 1.63
C VAL A 74 2.27 -9.90 0.22
N ASP A 75 1.89 -11.16 0.07
CA ASP A 75 1.36 -11.68 -1.20
C ASP A 75 -0.14 -11.95 -1.07
N VAL A 76 -0.93 -10.96 -1.51
CA VAL A 76 -2.39 -11.04 -1.51
C VAL A 76 -2.95 -12.00 -2.56
N SER A 77 -2.10 -12.61 -3.41
CA SER A 77 -2.54 -13.65 -4.36
C SER A 77 -2.70 -15.02 -3.70
N THR A 78 -2.18 -15.21 -2.49
CA THR A 78 -2.32 -16.46 -1.74
C THR A 78 -3.79 -16.77 -1.45
N PRO A 79 -4.26 -18.03 -1.61
CA PRO A 79 -5.65 -18.40 -1.36
C PRO A 79 -6.19 -17.97 0.01
N GLU A 80 -5.33 -17.99 1.02
CA GLU A 80 -5.62 -17.66 2.40
C GLU A 80 -5.85 -16.16 2.62
N LEU A 81 -5.08 -15.29 1.93
CA LEU A 81 -5.22 -13.83 2.07
C LEU A 81 -6.12 -13.20 1.02
N PHE A 82 -6.24 -13.78 -0.17
CA PHE A 82 -6.93 -13.16 -1.30
C PHE A 82 -8.35 -12.69 -0.98
N LYS A 83 -9.18 -13.56 -0.38
CA LYS A 83 -10.57 -13.21 -0.05
C LYS A 83 -10.66 -12.22 1.13
N PRO A 84 -9.98 -12.44 2.27
CA PRO A 84 -9.94 -11.45 3.36
C PRO A 84 -9.40 -10.09 2.92
N ALA A 85 -8.30 -10.05 2.16
CA ALA A 85 -7.70 -8.82 1.63
C ALA A 85 -8.68 -8.04 0.78
N ALA A 86 -9.33 -8.70 -0.19
CA ALA A 86 -10.32 -8.06 -1.03
C ALA A 86 -11.52 -7.51 -0.25
N ARG A 87 -11.97 -8.20 0.81
CA ARG A 87 -13.07 -7.71 1.67
C ARG A 87 -12.68 -6.49 2.50
N VAL A 88 -11.47 -6.49 3.05
CA VAL A 88 -10.96 -5.35 3.82
C VAL A 88 -10.78 -4.14 2.91
N LEU A 89 -10.13 -4.30 1.76
CA LEU A 89 -10.00 -3.23 0.76
C LEU A 89 -11.37 -2.72 0.29
N ALA A 90 -12.35 -3.61 0.05
CA ALA A 90 -13.71 -3.19 -0.32
C ALA A 90 -14.36 -2.28 0.74
N ARG A 91 -14.17 -2.60 2.03
CA ARG A 91 -14.66 -1.76 3.14
C ARG A 91 -13.94 -0.40 3.18
N MET A 92 -12.63 -0.38 2.96
CA MET A 92 -11.86 0.86 2.89
C MET A 92 -12.31 1.76 1.74
N ILE A 93 -12.62 1.18 0.56
CA ILE A 93 -13.17 1.91 -0.58
C ILE A 93 -14.53 2.53 -0.23
N LEU A 94 -15.41 1.78 0.44
CA LEU A 94 -16.72 2.31 0.86
C LEU A 94 -16.60 3.44 1.88
N GLN A 95 -15.63 3.33 2.79
CA GLN A 95 -15.40 4.31 3.83
C GLN A 95 -14.78 5.60 3.29
N SER A 96 -13.83 5.50 2.37
CA SER A 96 -13.23 6.68 1.72
C SER A 96 -14.17 7.35 0.73
N ASP A 97 -15.17 6.62 0.21
CA ASP A 97 -16.18 7.06 -0.76
C ASP A 97 -15.57 7.86 -1.95
N PRO A 98 -14.60 7.26 -2.68
CA PRO A 98 -13.98 7.93 -3.82
C PRO A 98 -14.90 7.89 -5.04
N ASP A 99 -14.73 8.87 -5.92
CA ASP A 99 -15.37 8.92 -7.23
C ASP A 99 -14.64 8.04 -8.24
N ALA A 100 -13.35 7.78 -8.05
CA ALA A 100 -12.52 6.93 -8.89
C ALA A 100 -11.32 6.36 -8.12
N LEU A 101 -10.86 5.19 -8.54
CA LEU A 101 -9.68 4.52 -8.00
C LEU A 101 -8.60 4.44 -9.07
N VAL A 102 -7.34 4.58 -8.64
CA VAL A 102 -6.17 4.41 -9.50
C VAL A 102 -5.22 3.43 -8.84
N THR A 103 -4.77 2.41 -9.58
CA THR A 103 -3.83 1.39 -9.10
C THR A 103 -2.65 1.27 -10.06
N PRO A 104 -1.42 1.00 -9.57
CA PRO A 104 -0.37 0.53 -10.47
C PRO A 104 -0.72 -0.87 -10.97
N ARG A 105 -0.31 -1.20 -12.19
CA ARG A 105 -0.41 -2.57 -12.71
C ARG A 105 0.55 -3.47 -11.96
N SER A 106 0.02 -4.56 -11.41
CA SER A 106 0.79 -5.53 -10.60
C SER A 106 0.24 -6.93 -10.82
N SER A 107 1.08 -7.85 -11.30
CA SER A 107 0.69 -9.25 -11.51
C SER A 107 0.29 -9.97 -10.22
N LYS A 108 0.69 -9.46 -9.05
CA LYS A 108 0.42 -10.08 -7.74
C LYS A 108 -0.85 -9.54 -7.08
N SER A 109 -1.16 -8.25 -7.23
CA SER A 109 -2.26 -7.60 -6.53
C SER A 109 -3.48 -7.28 -7.40
N GLU A 110 -3.36 -7.36 -8.72
CA GLU A 110 -4.43 -6.99 -9.66
C GLU A 110 -5.76 -7.72 -9.39
N LEU A 111 -5.75 -9.05 -9.27
CA LEU A 111 -6.98 -9.80 -9.02
C LEU A 111 -7.60 -9.47 -7.66
N CYS A 112 -6.78 -9.17 -6.65
CA CYS A 112 -7.25 -8.83 -5.31
C CYS A 112 -7.95 -7.47 -5.33
N ILE A 113 -7.31 -6.48 -5.96
CA ILE A 113 -7.85 -5.12 -6.12
C ILE A 113 -9.12 -5.14 -6.97
N GLN A 114 -9.12 -5.83 -8.12
CA GLN A 114 -10.32 -5.96 -8.96
C GLN A 114 -11.48 -6.59 -8.19
N ARG A 115 -11.22 -7.62 -7.39
CA ARG A 115 -12.23 -8.24 -6.53
C ARG A 115 -12.72 -7.28 -5.45
N ALA A 116 -11.83 -6.51 -4.82
CA ALA A 116 -12.19 -5.49 -3.83
C ALA A 116 -13.13 -4.44 -4.42
N VAL A 117 -12.80 -3.92 -5.61
CA VAL A 117 -13.62 -2.94 -6.34
C VAL A 117 -14.98 -3.52 -6.72
N ALA A 118 -15.03 -4.76 -7.23
CA ALA A 118 -16.30 -5.42 -7.56
C ALA A 118 -17.19 -5.60 -6.33
N LEU A 119 -16.61 -6.00 -5.18
CA LEU A 119 -17.32 -6.12 -3.91
C LEU A 119 -17.85 -4.77 -3.42
N ALA A 120 -17.01 -3.72 -3.45
CA ALA A 120 -17.42 -2.37 -3.07
C ALA A 120 -18.56 -1.85 -3.97
N ASN A 121 -18.45 -2.04 -5.29
CA ASN A 121 -19.47 -1.60 -6.24
C ASN A 121 -20.81 -2.32 -6.05
N ARG A 122 -20.80 -3.61 -5.73
CA ARG A 122 -22.03 -4.33 -5.37
C ARG A 122 -22.69 -3.75 -4.11
N MET A 123 -21.91 -3.42 -3.09
CA MET A 123 -22.41 -2.80 -1.86
C MET A 123 -22.93 -1.37 -2.10
N ARG A 124 -22.27 -0.59 -2.98
CA ARG A 124 -22.73 0.75 -3.40
C ARG A 124 -24.06 0.69 -4.14
N GLN A 125 -24.24 -0.26 -5.06
CA GLN A 125 -25.50 -0.44 -5.78
C GLN A 125 -26.67 -0.73 -4.84
N GLN A 126 -26.46 -1.54 -3.80
CA GLN A 126 -27.45 -1.79 -2.75
C GLN A 126 -27.81 -0.53 -1.95
N GLN A 127 -26.93 0.47 -1.92
CA GLN A 127 -27.13 1.78 -1.31
C GLN A 127 -27.62 2.85 -2.29
N GLY A 128 -27.91 2.50 -3.55
CA GLY A 128 -28.30 3.45 -4.60
C GLY A 128 -27.17 4.39 -5.04
N LYS A 129 -25.90 4.06 -4.76
CA LYS A 129 -24.72 4.84 -5.16
C LYS A 129 -24.15 4.37 -6.50
N ALA A 130 -23.59 5.30 -7.27
CA ALA A 130 -22.90 5.01 -8.53
C ALA A 130 -21.65 4.14 -8.31
N PRO A 131 -21.27 3.25 -9.25
CA PRO A 131 -20.06 2.46 -9.15
C PRO A 131 -18.80 3.33 -9.23
N VAL A 132 -17.73 2.88 -8.57
CA VAL A 132 -16.40 3.48 -8.62
C VAL A 132 -15.61 2.81 -9.75
N PRO A 133 -15.18 3.55 -10.79
CA PRO A 133 -14.27 3.05 -11.82
C PRO A 133 -12.86 2.83 -11.25
N LEU A 134 -12.17 1.83 -11.79
CA LEU A 134 -10.77 1.54 -11.49
C LEU A 134 -9.94 1.79 -12.75
N PHE A 135 -8.94 2.67 -12.63
CA PHE A 135 -7.97 2.96 -13.68
C PHE A 135 -6.63 2.31 -13.33
N GLN A 136 -5.98 1.71 -14.33
CA GLN A 136 -4.69 1.04 -14.14
C GLN A 136 -3.57 1.88 -14.77
N LEU A 137 -2.55 2.21 -13.97
CA LEU A 137 -1.33 2.81 -14.46
C LEU A 137 -0.38 1.71 -14.95
N LEU A 138 0.21 1.92 -16.12
CA LEU A 138 1.24 1.05 -16.66
C LEU A 138 2.50 1.18 -15.81
N GLY A 139 3.24 0.07 -15.67
CA GLY A 139 4.52 0.05 -14.98
C GLY A 139 5.49 -0.91 -15.65
N ALA A 140 6.76 -0.52 -15.72
CA ALA A 140 7.85 -1.32 -16.29
C ALA A 140 9.19 -0.98 -15.60
N THR A 141 10.24 -1.74 -15.91
CA THR A 141 11.62 -1.27 -15.65
C THR A 141 12.04 -0.28 -16.74
N PRO A 142 12.99 0.64 -16.46
CA PRO A 142 13.49 1.58 -17.46
C PRO A 142 13.96 0.86 -18.75
N ASP A 143 14.67 -0.25 -18.60
CA ASP A 143 15.23 -1.02 -19.74
C ASP A 143 14.15 -1.67 -20.61
N GLN A 144 13.00 -2.01 -20.03
CA GLN A 144 11.85 -2.53 -20.77
C GLN A 144 11.04 -1.41 -21.42
N GLY A 145 11.08 -0.21 -20.82
CA GLY A 145 10.33 0.96 -21.25
C GLY A 145 8.81 0.76 -21.24
N LEU A 146 8.09 1.76 -21.73
CA LEU A 146 6.66 1.66 -22.03
C LEU A 146 6.46 1.99 -23.51
N PRO A 147 6.44 0.97 -24.40
CA PRO A 147 6.41 1.21 -25.83
C PRO A 147 5.15 1.98 -26.22
N ASN A 148 5.33 2.98 -27.09
CA ASN A 148 4.27 3.88 -27.58
C ASN A 148 3.67 4.84 -26.54
N ILE A 149 4.32 5.00 -25.38
CA ILE A 149 4.02 6.09 -24.44
C ILE A 149 5.05 7.21 -24.66
N PRO A 150 4.62 8.46 -24.91
CA PRO A 150 5.54 9.60 -25.00
C PRO A 150 6.34 9.76 -23.71
N GLU A 151 7.63 10.12 -23.80
CA GLU A 151 8.52 10.22 -22.65
C GLU A 151 8.02 11.24 -21.62
N GLU A 152 7.39 12.32 -22.10
CA GLU A 152 6.77 13.36 -21.27
C GLU A 152 5.57 12.86 -20.44
N ASP A 153 4.97 11.72 -20.82
CA ASP A 153 3.88 11.07 -20.09
C ASP A 153 4.40 10.02 -19.09
N ILE A 154 5.71 9.74 -19.07
CA ILE A 154 6.34 8.77 -18.18
C ILE A 154 6.78 9.44 -16.87
N THR A 155 6.63 8.74 -15.76
CA THR A 155 7.17 9.09 -14.44
C THR A 155 8.17 8.03 -14.02
N THR A 156 9.44 8.40 -13.91
CA THR A 156 10.50 7.54 -13.38
C THR A 156 10.54 7.67 -11.86
N TYR A 157 10.68 6.54 -11.17
CA TYR A 157 10.78 6.50 -9.72
C TYR A 157 11.65 5.34 -9.24
N ARG A 158 12.25 5.50 -8.07
CA ARG A 158 13.01 4.44 -7.41
C ARG A 158 12.10 3.67 -6.45
N SER A 159 12.02 2.36 -6.64
CA SER A 159 11.48 1.44 -5.62
C SER A 159 12.64 0.90 -4.77
N ILE A 160 12.32 0.23 -3.66
CA ILE A 160 13.34 -0.38 -2.79
C ILE A 160 14.32 -1.27 -3.57
N VAL A 161 13.80 -2.01 -4.54
CA VAL A 161 14.57 -3.04 -5.25
C VAL A 161 15.27 -2.48 -6.49
N GLN A 162 14.63 -1.57 -7.21
CA GLN A 162 15.12 -1.07 -8.50
C GLN A 162 14.39 0.19 -8.95
N GLU A 163 14.96 0.88 -9.94
CA GLU A 163 14.27 1.94 -10.67
C GLU A 163 13.12 1.36 -11.53
N LYS A 164 12.04 2.13 -11.66
CA LYS A 164 10.83 1.78 -12.38
C LYS A 164 10.28 3.01 -13.10
N VAL A 165 9.48 2.75 -14.12
CA VAL A 165 8.72 3.76 -14.84
C VAL A 165 7.23 3.51 -14.69
N MET A 166 6.44 4.58 -14.71
CA MET A 166 4.99 4.56 -14.60
C MET A 166 4.36 5.51 -15.62
N ALA A 167 3.23 5.13 -16.21
CA ALA A 167 2.46 6.04 -17.06
C ALA A 167 0.96 5.71 -17.04
N VAL A 168 0.16 6.64 -17.51
CA VAL A 168 -1.27 6.44 -17.71
C VAL A 168 -1.47 5.57 -18.95
N ASN A 169 -2.35 4.58 -18.87
CA ASN A 169 -2.76 3.82 -20.03
C ASN A 169 -3.44 4.76 -21.06
N PRO A 170 -3.01 4.83 -22.33
CA PRO A 170 -3.62 5.70 -23.33
C PRO A 170 -5.13 5.50 -23.47
N HIS A 171 -5.62 4.27 -23.28
CA HIS A 171 -7.05 3.96 -23.32
C HIS A 171 -7.85 4.62 -22.19
N ASP A 172 -7.21 4.87 -21.05
CA ASP A 172 -7.83 5.44 -19.85
C ASP A 172 -7.59 6.96 -19.74
N LYS A 173 -6.69 7.53 -20.57
CA LYS A 173 -6.21 8.92 -20.42
C LYS A 173 -7.34 9.95 -20.40
N GLU A 174 -8.26 9.88 -21.37
CA GLU A 174 -9.37 10.85 -21.47
C GLU A 174 -10.45 10.63 -20.39
N ALA A 175 -10.74 9.37 -20.05
CA ALA A 175 -11.66 9.05 -18.97
C ALA A 175 -11.14 9.54 -17.61
N LEU A 176 -9.83 9.37 -17.38
CA LEU A 176 -9.16 9.81 -16.17
C LEU A 176 -9.07 11.34 -16.11
N LYS A 177 -8.79 12.04 -17.22
CA LYS A 177 -8.90 13.52 -17.30
C LYS A 177 -10.28 14.04 -16.93
N GLY A 178 -11.34 13.33 -17.35
CA GLY A 178 -12.72 13.63 -16.97
C GLY A 178 -13.02 13.55 -15.47
N MET A 179 -12.08 13.01 -14.67
CA MET A 179 -12.16 12.99 -13.20
C MET A 179 -11.56 14.26 -12.55
N ASN A 180 -11.22 15.30 -13.31
CA ASN A 180 -10.78 16.56 -12.70
C ASN A 180 -11.86 17.13 -11.75
N GLY A 181 -11.43 17.60 -10.59
CA GLY A 181 -12.32 18.05 -9.50
C GLY A 181 -13.02 16.92 -8.72
N LYS A 182 -12.84 15.65 -9.09
CA LYS A 182 -13.39 14.49 -8.37
C LYS A 182 -12.48 14.01 -7.24
N ARG A 183 -13.05 13.17 -6.36
CA ARG A 183 -12.35 12.48 -5.26
C ARG A 183 -11.68 11.22 -5.79
N ILE A 184 -10.47 11.36 -6.30
CA ILE A 184 -9.65 10.24 -6.77
C ILE A 184 -8.85 9.68 -5.59
N ALA A 185 -8.80 8.36 -5.44
CA ALA A 185 -7.93 7.69 -4.48
C ALA A 185 -6.97 6.72 -5.17
N ALA A 186 -5.72 6.71 -4.73
CA ALA A 186 -4.75 5.67 -5.03
C ALA A 186 -5.13 4.39 -4.27
N ILE A 187 -4.98 3.22 -4.88
CA ILE A 187 -5.16 1.93 -4.21
C ILE A 187 -4.01 0.98 -4.54
N ASP A 188 -3.49 0.31 -3.51
CA ASP A 188 -2.45 -0.73 -3.64
C ASP A 188 -2.62 -1.81 -2.56
N ASP A 189 -1.99 -2.97 -2.71
CA ASP A 189 -1.98 -4.00 -1.66
C ASP A 189 -1.02 -3.65 -0.53
N GLY A 190 0.13 -3.06 -0.85
CA GLY A 190 1.13 -2.68 0.14
C GLY A 190 1.84 -1.38 -0.22
N ILE A 191 2.28 -0.63 0.79
CA ILE A 191 3.18 0.50 0.63
C ILE A 191 4.45 0.28 1.44
N SER A 192 5.60 0.38 0.80
CA SER A 192 6.90 0.26 1.48
C SER A 192 7.49 1.66 1.78
N GLU A 193 8.51 2.11 1.05
CA GLU A 193 9.07 3.47 1.13
C GLU A 193 8.18 4.55 0.51
N GLY A 194 7.08 4.18 -0.13
CA GLY A 194 6.14 5.13 -0.75
C GLY A 194 6.53 5.61 -2.15
N GLY A 195 7.65 5.17 -2.73
CA GLY A 195 8.07 5.56 -4.09
C GLY A 195 7.01 5.30 -5.16
N THR A 196 6.30 4.17 -5.10
CA THR A 196 5.18 3.88 -6.02
C THR A 196 4.02 4.85 -5.82
N LEU A 197 3.63 5.15 -4.58
CA LEU A 197 2.55 6.11 -4.29
C LEU A 197 2.92 7.52 -4.77
N GLN A 198 4.17 7.95 -4.53
CA GLN A 198 4.66 9.24 -5.00
C GLN A 198 4.68 9.33 -6.53
N ALA A 199 5.04 8.24 -7.21
CA ALA A 199 4.98 8.15 -8.66
C ALA A 199 3.54 8.30 -9.16
N MET A 200 2.59 7.57 -8.57
CA MET A 200 1.17 7.71 -8.90
C MET A 200 0.67 9.14 -8.70
N GLN A 201 1.03 9.77 -7.58
CA GLN A 201 0.66 11.15 -7.28
C GLN A 201 1.22 12.12 -8.31
N THR A 202 2.49 11.97 -8.67
CA THR A 202 3.15 12.78 -9.71
C THR A 202 2.47 12.59 -11.06
N THR A 203 2.24 11.34 -11.47
CA THR A 203 1.58 11.00 -12.73
C THR A 203 0.17 11.61 -12.80
N LEU A 204 -0.62 11.49 -11.73
CA LEU A 204 -1.99 12.00 -11.68
C LEU A 204 -2.05 13.53 -11.59
N ASN A 205 -1.20 14.16 -10.78
CA ASN A 205 -1.15 15.62 -10.68
C ASN A 205 -0.77 16.24 -12.03
N ARG A 206 0.17 15.64 -12.76
CA ARG A 206 0.52 16.06 -14.13
C ARG A 206 -0.66 15.88 -15.10
N LEU A 207 -1.28 14.69 -15.13
CA LEU A 207 -2.38 14.41 -16.06
C LEU A 207 -3.57 15.35 -15.86
N LEU A 208 -3.89 15.65 -14.59
CA LEU A 208 -5.09 16.38 -14.19
C LEU A 208 -4.82 17.88 -14.01
N GLU A 209 -3.61 18.35 -14.34
CA GLU A 209 -3.17 19.74 -14.18
C GLU A 209 -3.42 20.27 -12.76
N LEU A 210 -3.22 19.39 -11.76
CA LEU A 210 -3.44 19.70 -10.36
C LEU A 210 -2.21 20.38 -9.78
N ASN A 211 -2.41 21.11 -8.68
CA ASN A 211 -1.29 21.59 -7.88
C ASN A 211 -0.35 20.40 -7.56
N PRO A 212 0.94 20.48 -7.88
CA PRO A 212 1.90 19.41 -7.61
C PRO A 212 1.93 18.97 -6.13
N GLN A 213 1.56 19.85 -5.21
CA GLN A 213 1.47 19.58 -3.77
C GLN A 213 0.11 18.99 -3.35
N ARG A 214 -0.85 18.84 -4.26
CA ARG A 214 -2.13 18.20 -3.94
C ARG A 214 -1.87 16.74 -3.57
N GLU A 215 -2.28 16.37 -2.36
CA GLU A 215 -2.27 14.99 -1.89
C GLU A 215 -3.42 14.21 -2.52
N ILE A 216 -3.10 13.01 -3.00
CA ILE A 216 -4.07 12.04 -3.47
C ILE A 216 -4.26 11.02 -2.34
N PRO A 217 -5.46 10.89 -1.77
CA PRO A 217 -5.74 9.89 -0.73
C PRO A 217 -5.30 8.50 -1.18
N ALA A 218 -4.66 7.75 -0.27
CA ALA A 218 -4.19 6.40 -0.53
C ALA A 218 -4.97 5.37 0.28
N ILE A 219 -5.37 4.28 -0.36
CA ILE A 219 -5.99 3.10 0.22
C ILE A 219 -5.00 1.96 0.08
N PHE A 220 -4.42 1.50 1.17
CA PHE A 220 -3.48 0.38 1.16
C PHE A 220 -3.77 -0.57 2.31
N LEU A 221 -3.62 -1.87 2.06
CA LEU A 221 -3.88 -2.90 3.06
C LEU A 221 -2.72 -3.04 4.05
N PHE A 222 -1.49 -2.88 3.55
CA PHE A 222 -0.27 -3.10 4.33
C PHE A 222 0.71 -1.95 4.21
N ARG A 223 1.43 -1.65 5.30
CA ARG A 223 2.68 -0.88 5.26
C ARG A 223 3.86 -1.80 5.53
N GLU A 224 4.73 -1.93 4.54
CA GLU A 224 5.92 -2.76 4.57
C GLU A 224 7.11 -1.94 5.08
N VAL A 225 7.84 -2.48 6.05
CA VAL A 225 9.07 -1.88 6.57
C VAL A 225 10.19 -2.91 6.50
N ALA A 226 11.39 -2.46 6.17
CA ALA A 226 12.59 -3.27 6.18
C ALA A 226 13.07 -3.48 7.64
N LEU A 227 13.40 -4.71 8.02
CA LEU A 227 14.30 -4.95 9.15
C LEU A 227 15.73 -4.74 8.67
N ILE A 228 16.47 -3.84 9.32
CA ILE A 228 17.91 -3.71 9.13
C ILE A 228 18.58 -4.59 10.19
N ASP A 229 19.52 -5.45 9.77
CA ASP A 229 20.31 -6.26 10.70
C ASP A 229 21.34 -5.38 11.44
N ASP A 230 21.24 -5.35 12.78
CA ASP A 230 22.09 -4.55 13.67
C ASP A 230 23.54 -5.11 13.79
N HIS A 231 23.88 -6.20 13.08
CA HIS A 231 25.26 -6.69 12.96
C HIS A 231 26.13 -5.89 11.99
N ALA A 232 25.70 -4.70 11.55
CA ALA A 232 26.56 -3.77 10.84
C ALA A 232 27.77 -3.41 11.72
N PRO A 233 29.00 -3.34 11.16
CA PRO A 233 30.20 -3.00 11.92
C PRO A 233 30.00 -1.67 12.68
N GLU A 234 30.52 -1.62 13.92
CA GLU A 234 30.28 -0.58 14.94
C GLU A 234 30.55 0.87 14.48
N ASP A 235 31.17 1.06 13.31
CA ASP A 235 31.58 2.34 12.76
C ASP A 235 30.57 2.96 11.77
N VAL A 236 29.45 2.29 11.47
CA VAL A 236 28.39 2.86 10.63
C VAL A 236 27.31 3.47 11.55
N PRO A 237 27.02 4.77 11.48
CA PRO A 237 25.90 5.36 12.21
C PRO A 237 24.60 4.70 11.75
N LEU A 238 24.13 3.73 12.53
CA LEU A 238 22.86 3.05 12.28
C LEU A 238 21.72 4.05 12.44
N PRO A 239 20.81 4.19 11.46
CA PRO A 239 19.51 4.79 11.73
C PRO A 239 18.83 3.92 12.79
N SER A 240 18.47 4.51 13.94
CA SER A 240 17.82 3.82 15.05
C SER A 240 16.69 2.91 14.53
N PRO A 241 16.68 1.59 14.84
CA PRO A 241 15.71 0.66 14.27
C PRO A 241 14.39 0.79 15.03
N THR A 242 13.66 1.87 14.77
CA THR A 242 12.23 1.89 15.09
C THR A 242 11.48 1.39 13.87
N ILE A 243 11.39 0.07 13.78
CA ILE A 243 10.61 -0.60 12.75
C ILE A 243 9.14 -0.48 13.18
N GLN A 244 8.39 0.36 12.47
CA GLN A 244 6.97 0.56 12.69
C GLN A 244 6.19 0.01 11.51
N TYR A 245 5.80 -1.26 11.54
CA TYR A 245 4.75 -1.72 10.63
C TYR A 245 3.44 -1.11 11.12
N ALA A 246 2.74 -0.33 10.30
CA ALA A 246 1.37 0.08 10.62
C ALA A 246 0.44 -0.73 9.73
N PHE A 247 -0.32 -1.66 10.30
CA PHE A 247 -1.46 -2.25 9.61
C PHE A 247 -2.61 -1.26 9.73
N THR A 248 -3.35 -1.01 8.66
CA THR A 248 -4.64 -0.34 8.78
C THR A 248 -5.68 -1.41 8.49
N ILE A 249 -6.16 -2.09 9.53
CA ILE A 249 -7.36 -2.92 9.44
C ILE A 249 -8.49 -2.01 9.91
N PRO A 250 -9.36 -1.45 9.06
CA PRO A 250 -10.50 -0.68 9.54
C PRO A 250 -11.23 -1.49 10.60
N ALA A 251 -11.53 -0.85 11.73
CA ALA A 251 -12.19 -1.46 12.86
C ALA A 251 -13.41 -2.18 12.33
N LEU A 252 -13.67 -3.37 12.86
CA LEU A 252 -14.87 -4.15 12.60
C LEU A 252 -16.09 -3.22 12.72
N ILE A 253 -16.58 -2.71 11.59
CA ILE A 253 -17.89 -2.05 11.54
C ILE A 253 -18.85 -3.12 12.05
N PRO A 254 -19.65 -2.83 13.09
CA PRO A 254 -20.63 -3.80 13.58
C PRO A 254 -21.46 -4.30 12.39
N PRO A 255 -21.85 -5.57 12.38
CA PRO A 255 -22.64 -6.12 11.28
C PRO A 255 -23.83 -5.20 11.00
N ILE A 256 -24.03 -4.89 9.72
CA ILE A 256 -25.19 -4.13 9.25
C ILE A 256 -26.43 -4.76 9.90
N PRO A 257 -27.27 -4.00 10.62
CA PRO A 257 -28.50 -4.54 11.18
C PRO A 257 -29.24 -5.27 10.07
N GLN A 258 -29.51 -6.57 10.28
CA GLN A 258 -30.38 -7.29 9.38
C GLN A 258 -31.72 -6.56 9.42
N PHE A 259 -32.10 -5.93 8.30
CA PHE A 259 -33.42 -5.37 8.16
C PHE A 259 -34.41 -6.50 8.33
N THR A 260 -35.10 -6.52 9.48
CA THR A 260 -36.33 -7.30 9.63
C THR A 260 -37.27 -6.80 8.55
N GLN A 261 -37.62 -7.67 7.61
CA GLN A 261 -38.66 -7.35 6.63
C GLN A 261 -39.92 -6.93 7.39
N PRO A 262 -40.64 -5.88 6.94
CA PRO A 262 -41.93 -5.56 7.50
C PRO A 262 -42.83 -6.79 7.32
N GLN A 263 -43.35 -7.33 8.42
CA GLN A 263 -44.41 -8.32 8.36
C GLN A 263 -45.64 -7.63 7.77
N SER A 264 -46.00 -8.06 6.57
CA SER A 264 -47.29 -7.78 5.92
C SER A 264 -48.42 -8.48 6.65
#